data_AF-A0ABD1S7C2-F1
#
_entry.id   AF-A0ABD1S7C2-F1
#
_cell.length_a   1.000
_cell.length_b   1.000
_cell.length_c   1.000
_cell.angle_alpha   90.00
_cell.angle_beta   90.00
_cell.angle_gamma   90.00
#
_symmetry.space_group_name_H-M   'P 1'
#
loop_
_entity.id
_entity.type
_entity.pdbx_description
1 polymer ?
#
loop_
_entity_poly.entity_id
_entity_poly.type
_entity_poly.pdbx_seq_one_letter_code
_entity_poly.pdbx_strand_id
1 'polypeptide(L)'
;MAEARDLIDKLLVKDPRRRLGCIRGATDIKCHPFFNGLKWPLIRTYRPPEVRGVTVKRSKSKTHVTGVSAQRRRCLWKRLMRIKGSKYSLNSNNNYYSYVNHKNMKFA
;
A
#
# COMPACT_ATOMS: atom_id res chain seq x y z
N MET A 1 3.39 -12.56 -27.89
CA MET A 1 4.56 -12.05 -27.14
C MET A 1 5.08 -10.71 -27.64
N ALA A 2 4.76 -10.28 -28.87
CA ALA A 2 5.13 -8.96 -29.40
C ALA A 2 4.61 -7.81 -28.52
N GLU A 3 3.34 -7.86 -28.09
CA GLU A 3 2.73 -6.83 -27.23
C GLU A 3 3.45 -6.58 -25.90
N ALA A 4 4.05 -7.62 -25.32
CA ALA A 4 4.79 -7.50 -24.07
C ALA A 4 6.12 -6.76 -24.27
N ARG A 5 6.81 -7.07 -25.37
CA ARG A 5 8.06 -6.38 -25.75
C ARG A 5 7.78 -4.92 -26.09
N ASP A 6 6.75 -4.67 -26.88
CA ASP A 6 6.32 -3.31 -27.24
C ASP A 6 5.95 -2.46 -26.01
N LEU A 7 5.23 -3.06 -25.03
CA LEU A 7 4.95 -2.39 -23.76
C LEU A 7 6.24 -2.02 -23.02
N ILE A 8 7.18 -2.96 -22.91
CA ILE A 8 8.46 -2.76 -22.21
C ILE A 8 9.27 -1.67 -22.90
N ASP A 9 9.39 -1.71 -24.23
CA ASP A 9 10.15 -0.74 -25.02
C ASP A 9 9.61 0.69 -24.83
N LYS A 10 8.27 0.85 -24.82
CA LYS A 10 7.61 2.15 -24.61
C LYS A 10 7.69 2.66 -23.16
N LEU A 11 7.77 1.76 -22.18
CA LEU A 11 7.98 2.12 -20.77
C LEU A 11 9.44 2.49 -20.47
N LEU A 12 10.38 1.85 -21.15
CA LEU A 12 11.83 2.03 -20.94
C LEU A 12 12.46 3.07 -21.88
N VAL A 13 11.64 3.95 -22.47
CA VAL A 13 12.15 5.10 -23.22
C VAL A 13 12.96 6.02 -22.27
N LYS A 14 14.20 6.29 -22.67
CA LYS A 14 15.16 7.11 -21.91
C LYS A 14 14.65 8.54 -21.70
N ASP A 15 14.06 9.13 -22.75
CA ASP A 15 13.41 10.44 -22.67
C ASP A 15 12.06 10.34 -21.93
N PRO A 16 11.89 11.00 -20.76
CA PRO A 16 10.65 10.93 -20.00
C PRO A 16 9.44 11.50 -20.75
N ARG A 17 9.63 12.50 -21.64
CA ARG A 17 8.52 13.14 -22.37
C ARG A 17 7.90 12.21 -23.41
N ARG A 18 8.68 11.23 -23.88
CA ARG A 18 8.28 10.23 -24.88
C ARG A 18 7.87 8.90 -24.26
N ARG A 19 8.01 8.76 -22.94
CA ARG A 19 7.68 7.54 -22.21
C ARG A 19 6.17 7.32 -22.18
N LEU A 20 5.76 6.07 -22.30
CA LEU A 20 4.36 5.68 -22.15
C LEU A 20 3.80 6.15 -20.80
N GLY A 21 2.66 6.83 -20.84
CA GLY A 21 2.02 7.41 -19.67
C GLY A 21 2.47 8.81 -19.30
N CYS A 22 3.31 9.48 -20.10
CA CYS A 22 3.61 10.89 -19.89
C CYS A 22 2.44 11.83 -20.27
N ILE A 23 1.68 11.51 -21.32
CA ILE A 23 0.66 12.42 -21.88
C ILE A 23 -0.68 12.25 -21.15
N ARG A 24 -1.21 11.02 -21.06
CA ARG A 24 -2.53 10.75 -20.45
C ARG A 24 -2.41 9.97 -19.13
N GLY A 25 -1.20 9.90 -18.57
CA GLY A 25 -0.93 9.22 -17.31
C GLY A 25 -1.09 7.70 -17.42
N ALA A 26 -1.57 7.09 -16.33
CA ALA A 26 -1.78 5.64 -16.26
C ALA A 26 -2.80 5.10 -17.30
N THR A 27 -3.61 5.97 -17.92
CA THR A 27 -4.59 5.56 -18.94
C THR A 27 -3.90 4.96 -20.16
N ASP A 28 -2.77 5.52 -20.60
CA ASP A 28 -2.02 5.03 -21.76
C ASP A 28 -1.50 3.60 -21.53
N ILE A 29 -1.11 3.30 -20.29
CA ILE A 29 -0.64 1.98 -19.88
C ILE A 29 -1.82 1.00 -19.86
N LYS A 30 -2.94 1.41 -19.27
CA LYS A 30 -4.16 0.58 -19.14
C LYS A 30 -4.79 0.20 -20.47
N CYS A 31 -4.67 1.06 -21.48
CA CYS A 31 -5.23 0.85 -22.83
C CYS A 31 -4.30 0.06 -23.77
N HIS A 32 -3.10 -0.36 -23.31
CA HIS A 32 -2.17 -1.10 -24.14
C HIS A 32 -2.73 -2.49 -24.53
N PRO A 33 -2.50 -2.99 -25.76
CA PRO A 33 -2.98 -4.33 -26.18
C PRO A 33 -2.49 -5.47 -25.29
N PHE A 34 -1.35 -5.31 -24.62
CA PHE A 34 -0.85 -6.25 -23.61
C PHE A 34 -1.87 -6.51 -22.48
N PHE A 35 -2.65 -5.51 -22.09
CA PHE A 35 -3.68 -5.61 -21.06
C PHE A 35 -5.08 -5.86 -21.63
N ASN A 36 -5.19 -6.26 -22.91
CA ASN A 36 -6.48 -6.55 -23.51
C ASN A 36 -7.17 -7.72 -22.78
N GLY A 37 -8.46 -7.55 -22.47
CA GLY A 37 -9.24 -8.49 -21.66
C GLY A 37 -9.10 -8.32 -20.13
N LEU A 38 -8.22 -7.43 -19.66
CA LEU A 38 -8.08 -7.14 -18.23
C LEU A 38 -9.08 -6.06 -17.78
N LYS A 39 -9.97 -6.41 -16.83
CA LYS A 39 -10.97 -5.48 -16.28
C LYS A 39 -10.41 -4.76 -15.05
N TRP A 40 -9.79 -3.59 -15.26
CA TRP A 40 -9.18 -2.78 -14.19
C TRP A 40 -10.06 -2.51 -12.96
N PRO A 41 -11.38 -2.22 -13.08
CA PRO A 41 -12.23 -2.03 -11.90
C PRO A 41 -12.37 -3.28 -11.01
N LEU A 42 -12.15 -4.45 -11.60
CA LEU A 42 -12.32 -5.74 -10.95
C LEU A 42 -10.99 -6.36 -10.48
N ILE A 43 -9.84 -5.71 -10.73
CA ILE A 43 -8.51 -6.30 -10.47
C ILE A 43 -8.37 -6.86 -9.04
N ARG A 44 -8.98 -6.19 -8.05
CA ARG A 44 -8.98 -6.59 -6.63
C ARG A 44 -9.73 -7.89 -6.33
N THR A 45 -10.63 -8.32 -7.21
CA THR A 45 -11.45 -9.53 -7.05
C THR A 45 -10.94 -10.71 -7.86
N TYR A 46 -9.97 -10.52 -8.75
CA TYR A 46 -9.37 -11.64 -9.49
C TYR A 46 -8.59 -12.54 -8.52
N ARG A 47 -8.60 -13.85 -8.82
CA ARG A 47 -7.75 -14.80 -8.09
C ARG A 47 -6.29 -14.37 -8.25
N PRO A 48 -5.54 -14.15 -7.15
CA PRO A 48 -4.15 -13.78 -7.24
C PRO A 48 -3.34 -14.92 -7.88
N PRO A 49 -2.30 -14.60 -8.66
CA PRO A 49 -1.42 -15.61 -9.23
C PRO A 49 -0.67 -16.36 -8.12
N GLU A 50 -0.42 -17.65 -8.36
CA GLU A 50 0.31 -18.49 -7.40
C GLU A 50 1.78 -18.07 -7.35
N VAL A 51 2.20 -17.60 -6.18
CA VAL A 51 3.59 -17.21 -5.95
C VAL A 51 4.37 -18.44 -5.50
N ARG A 52 5.24 -18.96 -6.37
CA ARG A 52 6.16 -20.04 -6.01
C ARG A 52 7.36 -19.47 -5.28
N GLY A 53 7.72 -20.03 -4.11
CA GLY A 53 8.95 -19.69 -3.37
C GLY A 53 8.81 -18.69 -2.22
N VAL A 54 7.63 -18.08 -2.01
CA VAL A 54 7.39 -17.26 -0.81
C VAL A 54 6.81 -18.17 0.28
N THR A 55 7.67 -18.65 1.18
CA THR A 55 7.23 -19.36 2.38
C THR A 55 6.56 -18.35 3.31
N VAL A 56 5.26 -18.11 3.11
CA VAL A 56 4.47 -17.38 4.10
C VAL A 56 4.38 -18.30 5.31
N LYS A 57 5.24 -18.06 6.32
CA LYS A 57 5.03 -18.62 7.66
C LYS A 57 3.73 -18.01 8.17
N ARG A 58 2.61 -18.70 7.93
CA ARG A 58 1.36 -18.46 8.65
C ARG A 58 1.70 -18.64 10.12
N SER A 59 1.85 -17.54 10.85
CA SER A 59 1.90 -17.59 12.31
C SER A 59 0.60 -18.26 12.73
N LYS A 60 0.68 -19.50 13.23
CA LYS A 60 -0.46 -20.15 13.86
C LYS A 60 -0.83 -19.26 15.03
N SER A 61 -1.98 -18.59 14.96
CA SER A 61 -2.60 -17.97 16.12
C SER A 61 -2.82 -19.08 17.16
N LYS A 62 -2.00 -19.12 18.21
CA LYS A 62 -2.27 -19.95 19.40
C LYS A 62 -3.47 -19.34 20.12
N THR A 63 -4.68 -19.74 19.75
CA THR A 63 -5.84 -19.61 20.63
C THR A 63 -5.80 -20.76 21.62
N HIS A 64 -5.18 -20.54 22.78
CA HIS A 64 -5.25 -21.45 23.92
C HIS A 64 -6.43 -21.01 24.80
N VAL A 65 -7.64 -21.45 24.46
CA VAL A 65 -8.80 -21.26 25.35
C VAL A 65 -9.23 -22.63 25.84
N THR A 66 -8.72 -22.99 27.03
CA THR A 66 -9.35 -23.96 27.92
C THR A 66 -9.62 -23.24 29.23
N GLY A 67 -10.90 -23.12 29.58
CA GLY A 67 -11.42 -23.09 30.95
C GLY A 67 -10.78 -22.14 31.98
N VAL A 68 -11.44 -21.00 32.19
CA VAL A 68 -11.72 -20.27 33.45
C VAL A 68 -10.75 -20.42 34.64
N SER A 69 -10.12 -19.30 35.04
CA SER A 69 -10.21 -18.84 36.44
C SER A 69 -10.12 -17.31 36.52
N ALA A 70 -11.06 -16.72 37.27
CA ALA A 70 -11.10 -15.30 37.53
C ALA A 70 -10.07 -14.93 38.61
N GLN A 71 -8.87 -14.53 38.22
CA GLN A 71 -7.95 -13.86 39.14
C GLN A 71 -7.51 -12.52 38.56
N ARG A 72 -8.01 -11.46 39.22
CA ARG A 72 -7.76 -10.04 38.97
C ARG A 72 -6.34 -9.78 38.48
N ARG A 73 -6.25 -9.14 37.30
CA ARG A 73 -5.04 -8.47 36.80
C ARG A 73 -4.61 -7.39 37.80
N ARG A 74 -3.78 -7.74 38.78
CA ARG A 74 -3.02 -6.78 39.58
C ARG A 74 -1.66 -6.64 38.95
N CYS A 75 -1.62 -5.86 37.88
CA CYS A 75 -0.37 -5.31 37.43
C CYS A 75 -0.14 -3.97 38.14
N LEU A 76 1.07 -3.80 38.69
CA LEU A 76 1.47 -2.65 39.50
C LEU A 76 1.30 -1.30 38.78
N TRP A 77 1.32 -1.29 37.43
CA TRP A 77 1.17 -0.07 36.63
C TRP A 77 -0.23 0.57 36.69
N LYS A 78 -1.29 -0.17 37.05
CA LYS A 78 -2.62 0.44 37.25
C LYS A 78 -2.73 1.31 38.50
N ARG A 79 -1.73 1.28 39.40
CA ARG A 79 -1.65 2.16 40.58
C ARG A 79 -0.92 3.47 40.30
N LEU A 80 -0.22 3.60 39.17
CA LEU A 80 0.53 4.81 38.82
C LEU A 80 -0.27 5.79 37.93
N MET A 81 -1.33 5.34 37.26
CA MET A 81 -2.01 6.14 36.23
C MET A 81 -3.50 6.37 36.55
N ARG A 82 -3.78 6.88 37.76
CA ARG A 82 -5.08 7.53 38.03
C ARG A 82 -4.88 9.03 38.18
N ILE A 83 -4.51 9.67 37.07
CA ILE A 83 -4.79 11.08 36.84
C ILE A 83 -5.55 11.20 35.53
N LYS A 84 -6.59 12.04 35.60
CA LYS A 84 -7.72 12.24 34.70
C LYS A 84 -7.37 12.30 33.21
N GLY A 85 -8.31 11.82 32.42
CA GLY A 85 -8.18 11.67 30.98
C GLY A 85 -8.26 12.96 30.17
N SER A 86 -7.91 12.83 28.90
CA SER A 86 -8.54 13.54 27.80
C SER A 86 -8.38 12.70 26.54
N LYS A 87 -9.45 12.62 25.74
CA LYS A 87 -9.63 11.76 24.57
C LYS A 87 -8.67 12.19 23.46
N TYR A 88 -7.65 11.40 23.15
CA TYR A 88 -6.97 11.55 21.86
C TYR A 88 -7.66 10.66 20.82
N SER A 89 -8.18 11.36 19.82
CA SER A 89 -8.75 10.84 18.59
C SER A 89 -7.74 9.94 17.87
N LEU A 90 -8.22 8.79 17.41
CA LEU A 90 -7.50 7.95 16.48
C LEU A 90 -7.31 8.66 15.13
N ASN A 91 -6.19 8.33 14.51
CA ASN A 91 -5.99 8.24 13.07
C ASN A 91 -5.84 9.55 12.28
N SER A 92 -4.59 9.95 12.07
CA SER A 92 -4.19 10.62 10.84
C SER A 92 -2.73 10.33 10.55
N ASN A 93 -2.48 9.60 9.47
CA ASN A 93 -1.13 9.40 8.94
C ASN A 93 -1.14 9.92 7.49
N ASN A 94 -1.22 11.23 7.35
CA ASN A 94 -0.97 11.91 6.08
C ASN A 94 0.47 12.40 6.09
N ASN A 95 1.38 11.66 5.45
CA ASN A 95 2.57 12.21 4.80
C ASN A 95 3.35 11.09 4.09
N TYR A 96 2.99 10.81 2.83
CA TYR A 96 3.83 10.03 1.91
C TYR A 96 4.06 10.74 0.56
N TYR A 97 3.69 12.02 0.44
CA TYR A 97 4.05 12.82 -0.75
C TYR A 97 4.48 14.23 -0.32
N SER A 98 5.67 14.33 0.27
CA SER A 98 6.43 15.59 0.35
C SER A 98 7.74 15.40 -0.39
N TYR A 99 7.68 15.42 -1.72
CA TYR A 99 8.88 15.50 -2.55
C TYR A 99 8.78 16.70 -3.49
N VAL A 100 9.67 17.65 -3.20
CA VAL A 100 10.23 18.70 -4.06
C VAL A 100 9.30 19.88 -4.40
N ASN A 101 9.16 20.83 -3.47
CA ASN A 101 8.98 22.24 -3.85
C ASN A 101 9.94 23.13 -3.07
N HIS A 102 11.20 23.13 -3.51
CA HIS A 102 12.17 24.15 -3.18
C HIS A 102 12.83 24.57 -4.48
N LYS A 103 12.29 25.58 -5.17
CA LYS A 103 13.04 26.64 -5.88
C LYS A 103 12.17 27.89 -6.05
N ASN A 104 12.41 28.86 -5.16
CA ASN A 104 12.51 30.30 -5.41
C ASN A 104 11.55 30.95 -6.41
N MET A 105 10.63 31.78 -5.92
CA MET A 105 10.37 33.11 -6.51
C MET A 105 10.25 34.15 -5.39
N LYS A 106 11.29 34.97 -5.28
CA LYS A 106 11.30 36.22 -4.51
C LYS A 106 10.91 37.36 -5.47
N PHE A 107 10.21 38.37 -4.93
CA PHE A 107 9.88 39.70 -5.48
C PHE A 107 8.92 39.67 -6.70
N ALA A 108 7.93 40.55 -6.84
CA ALA A 108 7.71 41.89 -6.27
C ALA A 108 6.23 42.12 -5.94
#